data_AF-A0A8T0B8B8-F1
#
_entry.id   AF-A0A8T0B8B8-F1
#
_cell.length_a   1.000
_cell.length_b   1.000
_cell.length_c   1.000
_cell.angle_alpha   90.00
_cell.angle_beta   90.00
_cell.angle_gamma   90.00
#
_symmetry.space_group_name_H-M   'P 1'
#
loop_
_entity.id
_entity.type
_entity.pdbx_description
1 polymer ?
#
loop_
_entity_poly.entity_id
_entity_poly.type
_entity_poly.pdbx_seq_one_letter_code
_entity_poly.pdbx_strand_id
1 'polypeptide(L)'
;MAVVSAGPLTEEQLAAIEDEQVLNDMLDKATDFEERKMIRAAMRELLKKKREQRDRERAARQENLRQQGVCVGSKPANGPNNFQQHTHKSAHVKSPSPAPAASLSKTSGGVARPPAAAVQVPRSSALGGPNTKDVKQMLLDWCRAKTEPYEGVNIQNFSSSWADGLAFCALVHRFFPEGFEYCTLDPYDRKANFEKAFRTAETLGAVLVC
;
A
#
# COMPACT_ATOMS: atom_id res chain seq x y z
N MET A 1 -9.85 -36.50 -30.58
CA MET A 1 -10.08 -35.05 -30.76
C MET A 1 -11.56 -34.82 -30.65
N ALA A 2 -12.03 -34.31 -29.51
CA ALA A 2 -13.45 -34.00 -29.32
C ALA A 2 -13.74 -32.67 -30.02
N VAL A 3 -14.70 -32.69 -30.93
CA VAL A 3 -15.21 -31.51 -31.62
C VAL A 3 -16.02 -30.71 -30.60
N VAL A 4 -15.49 -29.58 -30.14
CA VAL A 4 -16.27 -28.64 -29.32
C VAL A 4 -17.09 -27.79 -30.28
N SER A 5 -18.38 -28.09 -30.32
CA SER A 5 -19.40 -27.38 -31.08
C SER A 5 -19.49 -25.91 -30.64
N ALA A 6 -19.58 -25.01 -31.61
CA ALA A 6 -19.83 -23.58 -31.44
C ALA A 6 -21.26 -23.32 -30.92
N GLY A 7 -21.48 -23.53 -29.63
CA GLY A 7 -22.61 -22.99 -28.88
C GLY A 7 -22.18 -21.74 -28.11
N PRO A 8 -23.13 -20.87 -27.69
CA PRO A 8 -22.80 -19.69 -26.89
C PRO A 8 -22.07 -20.15 -25.63
N LEU A 9 -20.89 -19.60 -25.42
CA LEU A 9 -19.98 -19.96 -24.34
C LEU A 9 -20.69 -19.83 -22.98
N THR A 10 -20.95 -20.96 -22.32
CA THR A 10 -21.61 -20.95 -21.02
C THR A 10 -20.62 -20.53 -19.92
N GLU A 11 -21.10 -19.76 -18.95
CA GLU A 11 -20.32 -19.25 -17.81
C GLU A 11 -19.54 -20.35 -17.08
N GLU A 12 -20.15 -21.53 -16.97
CA GLU A 12 -19.58 -22.70 -16.31
C GLU A 12 -18.44 -23.35 -17.12
N GLN A 13 -18.54 -23.35 -18.45
CA GLN A 13 -17.45 -23.84 -19.32
C GLN A 13 -16.23 -22.93 -19.25
N LEU A 14 -16.42 -21.62 -19.12
CA LEU A 14 -15.33 -20.66 -18.94
C LEU A 14 -14.69 -20.74 -17.55
N ALA A 15 -15.49 -20.95 -16.51
CA ALA A 15 -15.00 -21.10 -15.14
C ALA A 15 -14.20 -22.38 -14.91
N ALA A 16 -14.44 -23.42 -15.72
CA ALA A 16 -13.71 -24.69 -15.67
C ALA A 16 -12.32 -24.62 -16.33
N ILE A 17 -12.03 -23.57 -17.11
CA ILE A 17 -10.75 -23.40 -17.78
C ILE A 17 -9.73 -22.84 -16.78
N GLU A 18 -8.69 -23.62 -16.47
CA GLU A 18 -7.61 -23.22 -15.56
C GLU A 18 -6.39 -22.61 -16.28
N ASP A 19 -6.38 -22.62 -17.60
CA ASP A 19 -5.27 -22.14 -18.42
C ASP A 19 -5.51 -20.71 -18.94
N GLU A 20 -4.65 -19.78 -18.51
CA GLU A 20 -4.64 -18.39 -18.97
C GLU A 20 -4.44 -18.27 -20.49
N GLN A 21 -3.68 -19.18 -21.11
CA GLN A 21 -3.42 -19.13 -22.55
C GLN A 21 -4.67 -19.48 -23.37
N VAL A 22 -5.47 -20.44 -22.88
CA VAL A 22 -6.73 -20.82 -23.52
C VAL A 22 -7.72 -19.67 -23.45
N LEU A 23 -7.82 -18.98 -22.31
CA LEU A 23 -8.69 -17.81 -22.18
C LEU A 23 -8.22 -16.63 -23.06
N ASN A 24 -6.92 -16.38 -23.18
CA ASN A 24 -6.41 -15.34 -24.10
C ASN A 24 -6.69 -15.68 -25.58
N ASP A 25 -6.46 -16.93 -25.98
CA ASP A 25 -6.76 -17.39 -27.35
C ASP A 25 -8.27 -17.33 -27.66
N MET A 26 -9.12 -17.63 -26.67
CA MET A 26 -10.57 -17.41 -26.79
C MET A 26 -10.92 -15.92 -26.85
N LEU A 27 -10.21 -15.06 -26.11
CA LEU A 27 -10.41 -13.62 -26.13
C LEU A 27 -10.10 -13.01 -27.51
N ASP A 28 -9.09 -13.54 -28.20
CA ASP A 28 -8.68 -13.10 -29.53
C ASP A 28 -9.63 -13.61 -30.64
N LYS A 29 -10.29 -14.75 -30.41
CA LYS A 29 -11.26 -15.35 -31.34
C LYS A 29 -12.70 -14.89 -31.12
N ALA A 30 -13.03 -14.37 -29.94
CA ALA A 30 -14.37 -13.90 -29.61
C ALA A 30 -14.75 -12.63 -30.38
N THR A 31 -15.79 -12.72 -31.21
CA THR A 31 -16.37 -11.57 -31.92
C THR A 31 -17.47 -10.88 -31.13
N ASP A 32 -18.09 -11.59 -30.19
CA ASP A 32 -19.22 -11.09 -29.40
C ASP A 32 -18.78 -10.35 -28.15
N PHE A 33 -19.43 -9.21 -27.89
CA PHE A 33 -19.11 -8.37 -26.73
C PHE A 33 -19.36 -9.08 -25.40
N GLU A 34 -20.49 -9.80 -25.28
CA GLU A 34 -20.80 -10.54 -24.06
C GLU A 34 -19.83 -11.72 -23.88
N GLU A 35 -19.44 -12.42 -24.93
CA GLU A 35 -18.41 -13.47 -24.83
C GLU A 35 -17.06 -12.88 -24.38
N ARG A 36 -16.61 -11.79 -24.99
CA ARG A 36 -15.36 -11.11 -24.61
C ARG A 36 -15.39 -10.63 -23.15
N LYS A 37 -16.55 -10.18 -22.68
CA LYS A 37 -16.77 -9.76 -21.29
C LYS A 37 -16.75 -10.95 -20.32
N MET A 38 -17.35 -12.08 -20.69
CA MET A 38 -17.33 -13.30 -19.88
C MET A 38 -15.93 -13.91 -19.82
N ILE A 39 -15.19 -13.93 -20.93
CA ILE A 39 -13.79 -14.40 -20.98
C ILE A 39 -12.91 -13.54 -20.07
N ARG A 40 -13.07 -12.21 -20.09
CA ARG A 40 -12.37 -11.31 -19.16
C ARG A 40 -12.80 -11.48 -17.71
N ALA A 41 -14.08 -11.80 -17.45
CA ALA A 41 -14.54 -12.12 -16.10
C ALA A 41 -13.93 -13.42 -15.59
N ALA A 42 -13.86 -14.45 -16.44
CA ALA A 42 -13.23 -15.73 -16.12
C ALA A 42 -11.72 -15.60 -15.90
N MET A 43 -11.01 -14.83 -16.73
CA MET A 43 -9.60 -14.49 -16.49
C MET A 43 -9.40 -13.81 -15.13
N ARG A 44 -10.29 -12.86 -14.80
CA ARG A 44 -10.29 -12.20 -13.49
C ARG A 44 -10.44 -13.17 -12.33
N GLU A 45 -11.38 -14.09 -12.41
CA GLU A 45 -11.59 -15.10 -11.36
C GLU A 45 -10.43 -16.10 -11.29
N LEU A 46 -9.88 -16.55 -12.43
CA LEU A 46 -8.74 -17.46 -12.48
C LEU A 46 -7.51 -16.84 -11.81
N LEU A 47 -7.20 -15.60 -12.16
CA LEU A 47 -6.04 -14.90 -11.61
C LEU A 47 -6.23 -14.50 -10.16
N LYS A 48 -7.46 -14.14 -9.76
CA LYS A 48 -7.83 -13.92 -8.36
C LYS A 48 -7.68 -15.21 -7.54
N LYS A 49 -8.18 -16.34 -8.04
CA LYS A 49 -8.04 -17.66 -7.41
C LYS A 49 -6.57 -18.06 -7.26
N LYS A 50 -5.74 -17.78 -8.28
CA LYS A 50 -4.29 -18.01 -8.24
C LYS A 50 -3.58 -17.13 -7.19
N ARG A 51 -4.04 -15.89 -6.98
CA ARG A 51 -3.56 -15.04 -5.87
C ARG A 51 -3.99 -15.59 -4.52
N GLU A 52 -5.28 -15.87 -4.33
CA GLU A 52 -5.81 -16.41 -3.07
C GLU A 52 -5.14 -17.73 -2.69
N GLN A 53 -4.85 -18.58 -3.67
CA GLN A 53 -4.12 -19.83 -3.43
C GLN A 53 -2.72 -19.56 -2.89
N ARG A 54 -1.97 -18.61 -3.49
CA ARG A 54 -0.65 -18.21 -2.96
C ARG A 54 -0.76 -17.63 -1.55
N ASP A 55 -1.76 -16.79 -1.29
CA ASP A 55 -1.94 -16.18 0.04
C ASP A 55 -2.38 -17.20 1.09
N ARG A 56 -3.23 -18.18 0.74
CA ARG A 56 -3.57 -19.32 1.60
C ARG A 56 -2.35 -20.19 1.90
N GLU A 57 -1.51 -20.47 0.90
CA GLU A 57 -0.28 -21.24 1.11
C GLU A 57 0.68 -20.49 2.06
N ARG A 58 0.83 -19.17 1.88
CA ARG A 58 1.63 -18.32 2.77
C ARG A 58 1.07 -18.30 4.19
N ALA A 59 -0.23 -18.12 4.35
CA ALA A 59 -0.90 -18.15 5.65
C ALA A 59 -0.73 -19.51 6.34
N ALA A 60 -0.88 -20.61 5.60
CA ALA A 60 -0.66 -21.96 6.11
C ALA A 60 0.79 -22.20 6.54
N ARG A 61 1.77 -21.74 5.76
CA ARG A 61 3.20 -21.80 6.14
C ARG A 61 3.48 -21.01 7.41
N GLN A 62 2.89 -19.81 7.54
CA GLN A 62 3.01 -18.98 8.73
C GLN A 62 2.37 -19.66 9.95
N GLU A 63 1.20 -20.28 9.80
CA GLU A 63 0.53 -21.01 10.86
C GLU A 63 1.30 -22.26 11.29
N ASN A 64 1.84 -23.02 10.34
CA ASN A 64 2.67 -24.19 10.63
C ASN A 64 3.92 -23.80 11.45
N LEU A 65 4.55 -22.67 11.13
CA LEU A 65 5.65 -22.11 11.92
C LEU A 65 5.22 -21.77 13.36
N ARG A 66 4.00 -21.23 13.54
CA ARG A 66 3.45 -20.94 14.87
C ARG A 66 3.16 -22.21 15.66
N GLN A 67 2.66 -23.27 15.01
CA GLN A 67 2.40 -24.56 15.66
C GLN A 67 3.70 -25.30 16.02
N GLN A 68 4.75 -25.24 15.19
CA GLN A 68 6.08 -25.78 15.53
C GLN A 68 6.78 -25.02 16.66
N GLY A 69 6.38 -23.78 16.96
CA GLY A 69 6.88 -23.00 18.10
C GLY A 69 6.30 -23.38 19.48
N VAL A 70 5.41 -24.38 19.58
CA VAL A 70 4.68 -24.71 20.82
C VAL A 70 5.18 -25.99 21.52
N CYS A 71 6.14 -26.74 20.97
CA CYS A 71 6.47 -28.08 21.47
C CYS A 71 7.95 -28.39 21.81
N VAL A 72 8.78 -27.39 22.17
CA VAL A 72 10.10 -27.67 22.79
C VAL A 72 10.23 -26.94 24.12
N GLY A 73 10.06 -27.66 25.23
CA GLY A 73 10.27 -27.09 26.56
C GLY A 73 9.98 -27.96 27.78
N SER A 74 10.17 -29.28 27.72
CA SER A 74 10.33 -30.08 28.95
C SER A 74 11.68 -29.74 29.60
N LYS A 75 11.63 -29.19 30.80
CA LYS A 75 12.79 -28.82 31.65
C LYS A 75 13.55 -30.09 32.09
N PRO A 76 14.88 -30.01 32.27
CA PRO A 76 15.41 -30.27 33.60
C PRO A 76 16.42 -29.19 34.06
N ALA A 77 16.65 -29.16 35.38
CA ALA A 77 17.39 -28.16 36.13
C ALA A 77 18.78 -28.65 36.59
N ASN A 78 19.61 -27.69 37.05
CA ASN A 78 20.97 -27.73 37.65
C ASN A 78 22.14 -27.88 36.65
N GLY A 79 23.18 -27.02 36.53
CA GLY A 79 23.83 -25.94 37.32
C GLY A 79 25.38 -26.13 37.17
N PRO A 80 26.33 -25.27 37.62
CA PRO A 80 26.39 -23.80 37.79
C PRO A 80 27.60 -23.11 37.07
N ASN A 81 27.59 -21.77 37.07
CA ASN A 81 28.70 -20.78 37.00
C ASN A 81 29.97 -21.01 36.14
N ASN A 82 30.20 -20.10 35.19
CA ASN A 82 31.49 -19.40 35.15
C ASN A 82 31.35 -17.94 34.69
N PHE A 83 31.89 -17.07 35.52
CA PHE A 83 32.03 -15.63 35.40
C PHE A 83 33.32 -15.33 34.64
N GLN A 84 33.28 -14.49 33.60
CA GLN A 84 34.43 -13.66 33.28
C GLN A 84 33.98 -12.40 32.51
N GLN A 85 34.00 -11.28 33.23
CA GLN A 85 33.93 -9.92 32.71
C GLN A 85 35.25 -9.56 32.05
N HIS A 86 35.23 -9.02 30.82
CA HIS A 86 36.29 -8.13 30.34
C HIS A 86 35.69 -6.96 29.56
N THR A 87 35.98 -5.78 30.08
CA THR A 87 35.53 -4.46 29.68
C THR A 87 36.65 -3.76 28.89
N HIS A 88 36.32 -3.13 27.75
CA HIS A 88 37.23 -2.20 27.08
C HIS A 88 36.49 -0.95 26.58
N LYS A 89 36.55 0.08 27.43
CA LYS A 89 36.90 1.50 27.21
C LYS A 89 36.18 2.36 26.15
N SER A 90 36.09 3.64 26.53
CA SER A 90 35.23 4.72 26.07
C SER A 90 36.03 5.85 25.39
N ALA A 91 35.38 6.63 24.53
CA ALA A 91 35.62 8.07 24.28
C ALA A 91 34.29 8.62 23.70
N HIS A 92 33.44 9.38 24.40
CA HIS A 92 33.54 10.70 25.02
C HIS A 92 33.69 11.88 24.05
N VAL A 93 32.55 12.49 23.68
CA VAL A 93 32.42 13.95 23.47
C VAL A 93 31.12 14.40 24.15
N LYS A 94 31.24 15.32 25.11
CA LYS A 94 30.19 15.94 25.94
C LYS A 94 29.52 17.10 25.22
N SER A 95 28.21 17.26 25.44
CA SER A 95 27.54 18.56 25.62
C SER A 95 26.33 18.39 26.56
N PRO A 96 26.16 19.21 27.61
CA PRO A 96 25.17 18.97 28.66
C PRO A 96 23.85 19.72 28.42
N SER A 97 22.77 19.08 28.88
CA SER A 97 21.49 19.70 29.21
C SER A 97 21.48 20.05 30.71
N PRO A 98 20.80 21.13 31.14
CA PRO A 98 20.32 21.22 32.51
C PRO A 98 18.80 21.23 32.58
N ALA A 99 18.27 20.44 33.53
CA ALA A 99 16.88 20.41 33.97
C ALA A 99 16.69 21.32 35.22
N PRO A 100 15.52 21.38 35.88
CA PRO A 100 14.79 22.61 36.12
C PRO A 100 14.86 23.12 37.57
N ALA A 101 14.55 24.40 37.79
CA ALA A 101 14.35 24.95 39.13
C ALA A 101 13.00 25.70 39.20
N ALA A 102 12.17 25.26 40.14
CA ALA A 102 10.97 25.96 40.60
C ALA A 102 11.32 26.80 41.84
N SER A 103 10.75 27.99 41.99
CA SER A 103 10.37 28.56 43.30
C SER A 103 9.55 29.85 43.16
N LEU A 104 8.64 30.02 44.11
CA LEU A 104 7.54 30.97 44.22
C LEU A 104 7.92 32.41 44.67
N SER A 105 7.01 33.34 44.31
CA SER A 105 6.39 34.46 45.07
C SER A 105 7.17 35.66 45.66
N LYS A 106 6.70 36.88 45.32
CA LYS A 106 6.27 37.99 46.24
C LYS A 106 5.83 39.24 45.43
N THR A 107 4.55 39.60 45.42
CA THR A 107 3.83 40.67 46.18
C THR A 107 4.07 42.15 45.79
N SER A 108 2.93 42.80 45.47
CA SER A 108 2.47 44.18 45.72
C SER A 108 2.99 45.39 44.90
N GLY A 109 2.01 46.09 44.31
CA GLY A 109 2.06 47.52 43.96
C GLY A 109 0.95 47.91 42.97
N GLY A 110 -0.10 48.60 43.44
CA GLY A 110 -1.20 49.19 42.63
C GLY A 110 -0.69 50.25 41.62
N VAL A 111 -1.46 50.70 40.62
CA VAL A 111 -2.61 51.62 40.70
C VAL A 111 -3.48 51.50 39.41
N ALA A 112 -4.79 51.71 39.55
CA ALA A 112 -5.83 51.63 38.51
C ALA A 112 -6.06 52.91 37.68
N ARG A 113 -6.46 52.80 36.39
CA ARG A 113 -7.51 53.58 35.65
C ARG A 113 -7.68 53.10 34.18
N PRO A 114 -8.76 53.46 33.43
CA PRO A 114 -9.70 52.52 32.78
C PRO A 114 -9.63 52.55 31.21
N PRO A 115 -10.50 51.80 30.48
CA PRO A 115 -10.18 51.30 29.14
C PRO A 115 -10.66 52.23 28.00
N ALA A 116 -9.80 52.41 27.00
CA ALA A 116 -10.20 52.89 25.68
C ALA A 116 -10.08 51.74 24.69
N ALA A 117 -11.22 51.37 24.09
CA ALA A 117 -11.35 50.31 23.10
C ALA A 117 -10.44 50.56 21.89
N ALA A 118 -9.32 49.85 21.82
CA ALA A 118 -8.65 49.60 20.56
C ALA A 118 -9.30 48.35 19.96
N VAL A 119 -10.14 48.55 18.95
CA VAL A 119 -10.60 47.49 18.05
C VAL A 119 -9.34 46.84 17.48
N GLN A 120 -8.98 45.69 18.02
CA GLN A 120 -8.04 44.79 17.38
C GLN A 120 -8.75 44.24 16.16
N VAL A 121 -8.57 44.90 15.03
CA VAL A 121 -8.80 44.28 13.72
C VAL A 121 -8.01 42.98 13.76
N PRO A 122 -8.65 41.80 13.62
CA PRO A 122 -7.90 40.59 13.37
C PRO A 122 -7.11 40.89 12.10
N ARG A 123 -5.79 40.87 12.19
CA ARG A 123 -4.97 40.75 10.99
C ARG A 123 -5.40 39.43 10.38
N SER A 124 -6.31 39.50 9.40
CA SER A 124 -6.54 38.46 8.42
C SER A 124 -5.16 38.15 7.90
N SER A 125 -4.59 37.06 8.43
CA SER A 125 -3.28 36.60 8.03
C SER A 125 -3.38 36.43 6.53
N ALA A 126 -2.57 37.25 5.87
CA ALA A 126 -2.49 37.36 4.44
C ALA A 126 -2.47 35.96 3.81
N LEU A 127 -3.23 35.81 2.73
CA LEU A 127 -2.92 34.99 1.56
C LEU A 127 -1.63 34.19 1.70
N GLY A 128 -1.69 33.11 2.48
CA GLY A 128 -0.69 32.07 2.44
C GLY A 128 -1.02 31.27 1.20
N GLY A 129 -0.22 31.41 0.14
CA GLY A 129 -0.22 30.41 -0.91
C GLY A 129 -0.14 29.01 -0.28
N PRO A 130 -0.78 28.00 -0.86
CA PRO A 130 -0.96 26.71 -0.21
C PRO A 130 0.40 26.21 0.29
N ASN A 131 0.50 25.98 1.60
CA ASN A 131 1.75 25.55 2.21
C ASN A 131 2.17 24.24 1.53
N THR A 132 3.46 24.04 1.27
CA THR A 132 3.92 22.81 0.58
C THR A 132 3.52 21.52 1.30
N LYS A 133 3.30 21.61 2.63
CA LYS A 133 2.73 20.53 3.45
C LYS A 133 1.26 20.25 3.09
N ASP A 134 0.48 21.31 2.86
CA ASP A 134 -0.93 21.21 2.46
C ASP A 134 -1.07 20.66 1.04
N VAL A 135 -0.22 21.11 0.10
CA VAL A 135 -0.22 20.59 -1.29
C VAL A 135 0.13 19.10 -1.32
N LYS A 136 1.16 18.68 -0.56
CA LYS A 136 1.52 17.26 -0.45
C LYS A 136 0.38 16.42 0.12
N GLN A 137 -0.31 16.94 1.14
CA GLN A 137 -1.43 16.24 1.74
C GLN A 137 -2.62 16.14 0.78
N MET A 138 -2.95 17.23 0.08
CA MET A 138 -3.99 17.23 -0.97
C MET A 138 -3.70 16.19 -2.07
N LEU A 139 -2.44 16.06 -2.49
CA LEU A 139 -2.06 15.06 -3.48
C LEU A 139 -2.17 13.63 -2.93
N LEU A 140 -1.77 13.38 -1.68
CA LEU A 140 -1.96 12.07 -1.04
C LEU A 140 -3.44 11.70 -0.97
N ASP A 141 -4.29 12.65 -0.58
CA ASP A 141 -5.73 12.42 -0.48
C ASP A 141 -6.36 12.17 -1.84
N TRP A 142 -5.89 12.86 -2.89
CA TRP A 142 -6.28 12.57 -4.27
C TRP A 142 -5.86 11.16 -4.70
N CYS A 143 -4.61 10.75 -4.41
CA CYS A 143 -4.13 9.41 -4.74
C CYS A 143 -5.01 8.35 -4.04
N ARG A 144 -5.28 8.52 -2.74
CA ARG A 144 -6.18 7.62 -1.98
C ARG A 144 -7.57 7.55 -2.60
N ALA A 145 -8.17 8.70 -2.89
CA ALA A 145 -9.51 8.75 -3.48
C ALA A 145 -9.56 8.06 -4.85
N LYS A 146 -8.47 8.10 -5.63
CA LYS A 146 -8.38 7.42 -6.93
C LYS A 146 -8.13 5.92 -6.81
N THR A 147 -7.47 5.48 -5.74
CA THR A 147 -7.14 4.06 -5.51
C THR A 147 -8.05 3.35 -4.51
N GLU A 148 -9.10 4.01 -4.00
CA GLU A 148 -10.03 3.47 -3.00
C GLU A 148 -10.64 2.09 -3.34
N PRO A 149 -11.02 1.78 -4.60
CA PRO A 149 -11.60 0.46 -4.92
C PRO A 149 -10.55 -0.65 -5.12
N TYR A 150 -9.26 -0.38 -4.97
CA TYR A 150 -8.20 -1.36 -5.24
C TYR A 150 -7.74 -2.07 -3.98
N GLU A 151 -7.87 -3.39 -3.97
CA GLU A 151 -7.38 -4.22 -2.88
C GLU A 151 -5.84 -4.18 -2.81
N GLY A 152 -5.31 -4.23 -1.57
CA GLY A 152 -3.88 -4.26 -1.31
C GLY A 152 -3.16 -2.91 -1.46
N VAL A 153 -3.87 -1.80 -1.71
CA VAL A 153 -3.27 -0.45 -1.81
C VAL A 153 -3.69 0.42 -0.64
N ASN A 154 -2.72 0.81 0.18
CA ASN A 154 -2.92 1.78 1.26
C ASN A 154 -1.85 2.88 1.19
N ILE A 155 -2.20 4.00 0.55
CA ILE A 155 -1.28 5.12 0.33
C ILE A 155 -1.22 5.99 1.57
N GLN A 156 -0.15 5.91 2.35
CA GLN A 156 0.04 6.73 3.55
C GLN A 156 1.10 7.82 3.37
N ASN A 157 2.06 7.59 2.47
CA ASN A 157 3.19 8.48 2.23
C ASN A 157 3.63 8.39 0.76
N PHE A 158 4.63 9.17 0.37
CA PHE A 158 5.24 9.12 -0.97
C PHE A 158 6.50 8.23 -1.04
N SER A 159 6.69 7.31 -0.09
CA SER A 159 7.86 6.44 -0.02
C SER A 159 7.47 4.97 0.03
N SER A 160 7.34 4.38 1.23
CA SER A 160 7.10 2.96 1.43
C SER A 160 5.76 2.49 0.84
N SER A 161 4.72 3.34 0.85
CA SER A 161 3.41 3.03 0.26
C SER A 161 3.43 2.86 -1.26
N TRP A 162 4.53 3.21 -1.92
CA TRP A 162 4.71 3.07 -3.36
C TRP A 162 5.80 2.05 -3.68
N ALA A 163 6.44 1.48 -2.65
CA ALA A 163 7.60 0.64 -2.84
C ALA A 163 7.23 -0.65 -3.56
N ASP A 164 6.11 -1.29 -3.28
CA ASP A 164 5.67 -2.52 -3.96
C ASP A 164 5.22 -2.32 -5.43
N GLY A 165 4.98 -1.08 -5.85
CA GLY A 165 4.52 -0.72 -7.19
C GLY A 165 3.02 -0.85 -7.40
N LEU A 166 2.26 -1.38 -6.43
CA LEU A 166 0.81 -1.57 -6.55
C LEU A 166 0.05 -0.23 -6.63
N ALA A 167 0.50 0.78 -5.88
CA ALA A 167 -0.08 2.11 -5.92
C ALA A 167 0.02 2.75 -7.33
N PHE A 168 1.13 2.55 -8.04
CA PHE A 168 1.29 3.01 -9.42
C PHE A 168 0.39 2.24 -10.37
N CYS A 169 0.36 0.90 -10.26
CA CYS A 169 -0.53 0.07 -11.06
C CYS A 169 -2.01 0.47 -10.88
N ALA A 170 -2.46 0.69 -9.65
CA ALA A 170 -3.84 1.10 -9.37
C ALA A 170 -4.20 2.45 -10.00
N LEU A 171 -3.28 3.42 -9.95
CA LEU A 171 -3.49 4.73 -10.58
C LEU A 171 -3.57 4.64 -12.11
N VAL A 172 -2.65 3.92 -12.75
CA VAL A 172 -2.68 3.72 -14.21
C VAL A 172 -3.95 3.00 -14.63
N HIS A 173 -4.32 1.94 -13.91
CA HIS A 173 -5.54 1.17 -14.17
C HIS A 173 -6.82 2.00 -14.01
N ARG A 174 -6.81 3.04 -13.16
CA ARG A 174 -7.98 3.92 -12.99
C ARG A 174 -8.28 4.74 -14.26
N PHE A 175 -7.24 5.09 -15.02
CA PHE A 175 -7.40 5.80 -16.29
C PHE A 175 -7.52 4.84 -17.47
N PHE A 176 -6.87 3.67 -17.38
CA PHE A 176 -6.83 2.66 -18.43
C PHE A 176 -7.16 1.27 -17.87
N PRO A 177 -8.44 1.00 -17.55
CA PRO A 177 -8.84 -0.30 -16.99
C PRO A 177 -8.63 -1.46 -17.97
N GLU A 178 -8.49 -1.16 -19.26
CA GLU A 178 -8.25 -2.13 -20.33
C GLU A 178 -6.75 -2.39 -20.58
N GLY A 179 -5.85 -1.63 -19.95
CA GLY A 179 -4.42 -1.69 -20.23
C GLY A 179 -3.70 -2.90 -19.62
N PHE A 180 -4.18 -3.37 -18.47
CA PHE A 180 -3.76 -4.62 -17.84
C PHE A 180 -4.75 -4.96 -16.72
N GLU A 181 -4.67 -6.19 -16.23
CA GLU A 181 -5.55 -6.63 -15.16
C GLU A 181 -4.89 -6.49 -13.78
N TYR A 182 -5.48 -5.66 -12.92
CA TYR A 182 -4.92 -5.34 -11.59
C TYR A 182 -5.00 -6.50 -10.59
N CYS A 183 -6.09 -7.28 -10.61
CA CYS A 183 -6.35 -8.39 -9.66
C CYS A 183 -5.27 -9.48 -9.66
N THR A 184 -4.39 -9.47 -10.66
CA THR A 184 -3.34 -10.46 -10.93
C THR A 184 -1.99 -10.12 -10.26
N LEU A 185 -1.78 -8.84 -9.89
CA LEU A 185 -0.49 -8.27 -9.48
C LEU A 185 -0.01 -8.66 -8.08
N ASP A 186 1.13 -9.30 -7.94
CA ASP A 186 1.67 -9.66 -6.63
C ASP A 186 2.47 -8.50 -6.01
N PRO A 187 2.19 -8.04 -4.76
CA PRO A 187 2.99 -7.00 -4.09
C PRO A 187 4.47 -7.36 -3.94
N TYR A 188 4.83 -8.64 -3.94
CA TYR A 188 6.22 -9.07 -3.82
C TYR A 188 6.99 -8.99 -5.14
N ASP A 189 6.31 -9.00 -6.29
CA ASP A 189 6.91 -8.88 -7.62
C ASP A 189 7.09 -7.41 -8.03
N ARG A 190 7.77 -6.66 -7.15
CA ARG A 190 8.01 -5.22 -7.29
C ARG A 190 8.44 -4.82 -8.70
N LYS A 191 9.47 -5.49 -9.23
CA LYS A 191 10.05 -5.18 -10.54
C LYS A 191 9.01 -5.34 -11.67
N ALA A 192 8.21 -6.41 -11.62
CA ALA A 192 7.20 -6.66 -12.64
C ALA A 192 6.05 -5.63 -12.55
N ASN A 193 5.65 -5.25 -11.34
CA ASN A 193 4.62 -4.22 -11.13
C ASN A 193 5.02 -2.87 -11.73
N PHE A 194 6.25 -2.41 -11.45
CA PHE A 194 6.75 -1.16 -12.04
C PHE A 194 6.83 -1.24 -13.56
N GLU A 195 7.42 -2.31 -14.09
CA GLU A 195 7.55 -2.50 -15.53
C GLU A 195 6.18 -2.46 -16.21
N LYS A 196 5.17 -3.14 -15.66
CA LYS A 196 3.82 -3.16 -16.19
C LYS A 196 3.18 -1.77 -16.16
N ALA A 197 3.26 -1.07 -15.02
CA ALA A 197 2.72 0.27 -14.88
C ALA A 197 3.34 1.26 -15.89
N PHE A 198 4.67 1.25 -16.03
CA PHE A 198 5.37 2.15 -16.95
C PHE A 198 5.11 1.81 -18.41
N ARG A 199 5.17 0.53 -18.81
CA ARG A 199 4.86 0.12 -20.20
C ARG A 199 3.46 0.53 -20.62
N THR A 200 2.47 0.33 -19.75
CA THR A 200 1.09 0.73 -20.04
C THR A 200 0.97 2.25 -20.12
N ALA A 201 1.63 2.98 -19.22
CA ALA A 201 1.64 4.44 -19.27
C ALA A 201 2.34 4.99 -20.52
N GLU A 202 3.42 4.37 -20.99
CA GLU A 202 4.10 4.76 -22.24
C GLU A 202 3.22 4.47 -23.46
N THR A 203 2.63 3.28 -23.52
CA THR A 203 1.82 2.84 -24.67
C THR A 203 0.54 3.66 -24.80
N LEU A 204 -0.13 3.97 -23.69
CA LEU A 204 -1.42 4.65 -23.69
C LEU A 204 -1.31 6.17 -23.46
N GLY A 205 -0.28 6.60 -22.73
CA GLY A 205 0.01 8.02 -22.50
C GLY A 205 0.52 8.73 -23.75
N ALA A 206 1.16 8.02 -24.69
CA ALA A 206 1.54 8.59 -25.98
C ALA A 206 0.34 8.83 -26.93
N VAL A 207 -0.81 8.18 -26.70
CA VAL A 207 -1.99 8.27 -27.59
C VAL A 207 -2.90 9.46 -27.26
N LEU A 208 -2.77 10.05 -26.06
CA LEU A 208 -3.62 11.18 -25.60
C LEU A 208 -2.98 12.57 -25.79
N VAL A 209 -1.78 12.65 -26.38
CA VAL A 209 -1.07 13.93 -26.64
C VAL A 209 -0.86 14.19 -28.14
N CYS A 210 -1.52 13.43 -29.01
CA CYS A 210 -1.50 13.65 -30.47
C CYS A 210 -2.90 13.93 -31.01
#